data_AF-A0A7J5XBG0-F1
#
_entry.id   AF-A0A7J5XBG0-F1
#
_cell.length_a   1.000
_cell.length_b   1.000
_cell.length_c   1.000
_cell.angle_alpha   90.00
_cell.angle_beta   90.00
_cell.angle_gamma   90.00
#
_symmetry.space_group_name_H-M   'P 1'
#
loop_
_entity.id
_entity.type
_entity.pdbx_description
1 polymer ?
#
loop_
_entity_poly.entity_id
_entity_poly.type
_entity_poly.pdbx_seq_one_letter_code
_entity_poly.pdbx_strand_id
1 'polypeptide(L)'
;MRSKKGTEKKTKAEKQSGEMQAQTEHSLPLTASAIQANNDEQPSWVSVLQTSLDAMQAKLENAQHNMDAKLDRIGSQMEEHLRGVREEMGQLREYMDKHGEDMKQGLDSFREETNRNFETAEAEMRAQKKDIEILEERWSTDVQDIITASLEQQTKLQDKLSDIEGRSRRNNVRIWGLKEGIEGDSVSEYINRLIHKELGMSEDIKLEIQRAHRALALNPQPDKFPRAIIVNFLRFEVKENVIKTAWRTVMEVEGRRVAAKRRKYVGLKRILKDKGIRFQSPMDTLRVYWNEGTMLYRSAQDAARAMRQRGWQVPDSREERPTLLQRLEAARKWTRLRRRERGDNNETRVREDRHRIGGADE
;
A
#
# COMPACT_ATOMS: atom_id res chain seq x y z
N MET A 1 -27.65 24.13 16.44
CA MET A 1 -27.57 25.04 17.61
C MET A 1 -27.28 26.44 17.08
N ARG A 2 -28.26 27.29 16.71
CA ARG A 2 -29.09 28.19 17.55
C ARG A 2 -28.25 28.98 18.59
N SER A 3 -27.93 30.25 18.30
CA SER A 3 -28.59 31.49 18.78
C SER A 3 -28.04 31.93 20.15
N LYS A 4 -27.63 33.18 20.41
CA LYS A 4 -28.33 34.50 20.39
C LYS A 4 -27.26 35.62 20.31
N LYS A 5 -27.40 36.77 19.59
CA LYS A 5 -28.29 37.96 19.77
C LYS A 5 -28.21 38.55 21.19
N GLY A 6 -28.11 39.85 21.48
CA GLY A 6 -28.08 41.14 20.75
C GLY A 6 -27.33 42.15 21.67
N THR A 7 -27.27 43.47 21.50
CA THR A 7 -28.20 44.49 20.97
C THR A 7 -27.38 45.79 20.78
N GLU A 8 -27.32 46.38 19.59
CA GLU A 8 -28.04 47.60 19.16
C GLU A 8 -28.11 48.77 20.15
N LYS A 9 -27.57 49.93 19.73
CA LYS A 9 -28.33 51.20 19.68
C LYS A 9 -27.77 52.15 18.62
N LYS A 10 -28.60 52.42 17.61
CA LYS A 10 -28.53 53.53 16.65
C LYS A 10 -28.80 54.86 17.37
N THR A 11 -28.27 55.97 16.84
CA THR A 11 -29.09 57.15 16.47
C THR A 11 -28.43 57.90 15.32
N LYS A 12 -29.28 58.37 14.41
CA LYS A 12 -29.04 59.15 13.19
C LYS A 12 -30.03 60.32 13.25
N ALA A 13 -29.59 61.55 12.99
CA ALA A 13 -30.32 62.72 12.47
C ALA A 13 -29.53 63.99 12.85
N GLU A 14 -28.94 64.75 11.93
CA GLU A 14 -29.59 65.69 10.99
C GLU A 14 -30.04 67.00 11.67
N LYS A 15 -29.31 68.10 11.43
CA LYS A 15 -29.91 69.36 10.92
C LYS A 15 -28.87 70.43 10.59
N GLN A 16 -29.10 71.01 9.42
CA GLN A 16 -28.57 72.27 8.89
C GLN A 16 -28.99 73.47 9.74
N SER A 17 -28.14 74.50 9.79
CA SER A 17 -28.46 75.94 9.93
C SER A 17 -27.11 76.66 10.00
N GLY A 18 -26.76 77.69 9.24
CA GLY A 18 -27.47 78.53 8.30
C GLY A 18 -26.49 79.67 7.97
N GLU A 19 -26.38 80.00 6.70
CA GLU A 19 -25.82 81.26 6.22
C GLU A 19 -26.45 82.44 6.96
N MET A 20 -25.62 83.41 7.39
CA MET A 20 -26.00 84.81 7.36
C MET A 20 -24.76 85.63 6.97
N GLN A 21 -24.66 85.88 5.67
CA GLN A 21 -24.05 87.10 5.16
C GLN A 21 -24.91 88.29 5.62
N ALA A 22 -24.26 89.33 6.11
CA ALA A 22 -24.79 90.69 6.10
C ALA A 22 -23.69 91.60 5.54
N GLN A 23 -23.78 91.86 4.24
CA GLN A 23 -23.50 93.17 3.64
C GLN A 23 -24.44 94.19 4.34
N THR A 24 -24.22 95.48 4.48
CA THR A 24 -23.51 96.55 3.76
C THR A 24 -23.59 97.74 4.78
N GLU A 25 -22.82 98.82 4.78
CA GLU A 25 -22.75 99.83 3.73
C GLU A 25 -21.89 101.03 4.21
N HIS A 26 -21.12 101.58 3.27
CA HIS A 26 -20.73 102.98 3.07
C HIS A 26 -20.69 103.99 4.24
N SER A 27 -19.55 104.68 4.38
CA SER A 27 -19.46 106.12 4.04
C SER A 27 -18.01 106.60 3.93
N LEU A 28 -17.78 107.39 2.87
CA LEU A 28 -16.54 108.01 2.41
C LEU A 28 -16.08 109.20 3.29
N PRO A 29 -14.88 109.78 3.05
CA PRO A 29 -14.14 110.59 4.01
C PRO A 29 -14.56 112.06 3.97
N LEU A 30 -14.37 112.77 5.09
CA LEU A 30 -14.46 114.22 5.13
C LEU A 30 -13.19 114.81 5.73
N THR A 31 -12.51 115.54 4.86
CA THR A 31 -11.57 116.61 5.17
C THR A 31 -12.30 117.75 5.87
N ALA A 32 -11.66 118.40 6.85
CA ALA A 32 -11.97 119.77 7.23
C ALA A 32 -10.74 120.39 7.89
N SER A 33 -10.08 121.25 7.10
CA SER A 33 -9.04 122.16 7.56
C SER A 33 -9.69 123.44 8.13
N ALA A 34 -9.01 124.02 9.12
CA ALA A 34 -9.05 125.43 9.55
C ALA A 34 -10.32 126.00 10.20
N ILE A 35 -10.26 126.18 11.53
CA ILE A 35 -10.68 127.42 12.21
C ILE A 35 -9.57 127.80 13.20
N GLN A 36 -8.95 128.95 12.96
CA GLN A 36 -8.07 129.66 13.86
C GLN A 36 -8.94 130.55 14.76
N ALA A 37 -8.85 130.41 16.07
CA ALA A 37 -9.26 131.45 17.02
C ALA A 37 -8.57 131.22 18.38
N ASN A 38 -7.77 132.21 18.79
CA ASN A 38 -7.35 132.43 20.17
C ASN A 38 -8.57 132.41 21.11
N ASN A 39 -8.46 131.77 22.27
CA ASN A 39 -8.59 132.47 23.54
C ASN A 39 -8.16 131.61 24.71
N ASP A 40 -7.53 132.29 25.65
CA ASP A 40 -6.81 131.79 26.81
C ASP A 40 -7.69 131.15 27.90
N GLU A 41 -7.03 130.34 28.74
CA GLU A 41 -7.43 129.86 30.07
C GLU A 41 -8.49 128.75 30.16
N GLN A 42 -8.04 127.49 30.11
CA GLN A 42 -8.76 126.35 30.69
C GLN A 42 -8.64 126.37 32.23
N PRO A 43 -9.74 126.23 33.00
CA PRO A 43 -9.72 126.32 34.45
C PRO A 43 -9.06 125.10 35.14
N SER A 44 -8.31 125.37 36.22
CA SER A 44 -7.47 124.45 37.02
C SER A 44 -8.09 123.12 37.48
N TRP A 45 -9.40 122.91 37.41
CA TRP A 45 -10.02 121.63 37.75
C TRP A 45 -10.00 120.62 36.58
N VAL A 46 -9.87 121.12 35.34
CA VAL A 46 -9.78 120.30 34.12
C VAL A 46 -8.45 119.54 34.08
N SER A 47 -7.34 120.16 34.49
CA SER A 47 -6.03 119.50 34.57
C SER A 47 -6.01 118.39 35.62
N VAL A 48 -6.66 118.58 36.77
CA VAL A 48 -6.72 117.56 37.85
C VAL A 48 -7.54 116.34 37.42
N LEU A 49 -8.66 116.54 36.72
CA LEU A 49 -9.45 115.44 36.16
C LEU A 49 -8.73 114.75 35.00
N GLN A 50 -8.00 115.50 34.17
CA GLN A 50 -7.18 114.92 33.10
C GLN A 50 -6.08 114.03 33.68
N THR A 51 -5.35 114.50 34.71
CA THR A 51 -4.34 113.67 35.39
C THR A 51 -4.95 112.42 36.04
N SER A 52 -6.18 112.50 36.55
CA SER A 52 -6.89 111.32 37.08
C SER A 52 -7.34 110.37 35.98
N LEU A 53 -7.75 110.87 34.82
CA LEU A 53 -8.14 110.07 33.65
C LEU A 53 -6.91 109.38 33.04
N ASP A 54 -5.81 110.13 32.88
CA ASP A 54 -4.53 109.62 32.39
C ASP A 54 -3.96 108.56 33.35
N ALA A 55 -4.10 108.73 34.67
CA ALA A 55 -3.72 107.73 35.66
C ALA A 55 -4.60 106.47 35.61
N MET A 56 -5.89 106.60 35.27
CA MET A 56 -6.78 105.45 35.05
C MET A 56 -6.46 104.76 33.72
N GLN A 57 -6.14 105.50 32.65
CA GLN A 57 -5.67 104.95 31.38
C GLN A 57 -4.35 104.22 31.54
N ALA A 58 -3.35 104.78 32.24
CA ALA A 58 -2.09 104.12 32.50
C ALA A 58 -2.25 102.82 33.34
N LYS A 59 -3.22 102.79 34.26
CA LYS A 59 -3.57 101.55 34.99
C LYS A 59 -4.24 100.53 34.08
N LEU A 60 -5.11 100.96 33.18
CA LEU A 60 -5.77 100.10 32.20
C LEU A 60 -4.76 99.52 31.19
N GLU A 61 -3.85 100.35 30.68
CA GLU A 61 -2.77 99.96 29.77
C GLU A 61 -1.79 99.00 30.45
N ASN A 62 -1.41 99.25 31.71
CA ASN A 62 -0.58 98.29 32.46
C ASN A 62 -1.32 96.97 32.73
N ALA A 63 -2.63 97.00 32.98
CA ALA A 63 -3.43 95.80 33.14
C ALA A 63 -3.53 95.01 31.82
N GLN A 64 -3.73 95.70 30.69
CA GLN A 64 -3.72 95.13 29.35
C GLN A 64 -2.36 94.52 29.02
N HIS A 65 -1.27 95.25 29.20
CA HIS A 65 0.09 94.76 28.96
C HIS A 65 0.44 93.54 29.83
N ASN A 66 -0.02 93.50 31.09
CA ASN A 66 0.17 92.34 31.96
C ASN A 66 -0.69 91.14 31.53
N MET A 67 -1.89 91.36 31.00
CA MET A 67 -2.70 90.29 30.41
C MET A 67 -2.06 89.77 29.12
N ASP A 68 -1.59 90.64 28.24
CA ASP A 68 -0.91 90.27 27.00
C ASP A 68 0.39 89.50 27.29
N ALA A 69 1.21 89.97 28.22
CA ALA A 69 2.42 89.26 28.64
C ALA A 69 2.13 87.89 29.26
N LYS A 70 0.97 87.70 29.92
CA LYS A 70 0.53 86.38 30.41
C LYS A 70 0.05 85.49 29.26
N LEU A 71 -0.70 86.05 28.32
CA LEU A 71 -1.16 85.33 27.13
C LEU A 71 0.02 84.88 26.26
N ASP A 72 1.05 85.73 26.08
CA ASP A 72 2.27 85.39 25.36
C ASP A 72 3.07 84.29 26.06
N ARG A 73 3.13 84.30 27.40
CA ARG A 73 3.77 83.23 28.18
C ARG A 73 3.03 81.90 28.00
N ILE A 74 1.71 81.93 28.07
CA ILE A 74 0.88 80.72 27.85
C ILE A 74 1.05 80.22 26.41
N GLY A 75 1.04 81.12 25.43
CA GLY A 75 1.29 80.81 24.02
C GLY A 75 2.66 80.15 23.83
N SER A 76 3.71 80.74 24.42
CA SER A 76 5.07 80.20 24.36
C SER A 76 5.18 78.81 25.01
N GLN A 77 4.58 78.62 26.18
CA GLN A 77 4.55 77.32 26.86
C GLN A 77 3.77 76.28 26.05
N MET A 78 2.67 76.68 25.43
CA MET A 78 1.86 75.78 24.61
C MET A 78 2.57 75.38 23.31
N GLU A 79 3.27 76.32 22.66
CA GLU A 79 4.11 76.01 21.50
C GLU A 79 5.25 75.06 21.84
N GLU A 80 5.89 75.24 23.01
CA GLU A 80 6.93 74.35 23.49
C GLU A 80 6.40 72.93 23.77
N HIS A 81 5.25 72.81 24.44
CA HIS A 81 4.59 71.52 24.64
C HIS A 81 4.18 70.87 23.31
N LEU A 82 3.62 71.63 22.37
CA LEU A 82 3.25 71.12 21.05
C LEU A 82 4.47 70.69 20.23
N ARG A 83 5.61 71.36 20.40
CA ARG A 83 6.89 70.96 19.81
C ARG A 83 7.39 69.66 20.41
N GLY A 84 7.41 69.52 21.74
CA GLY A 84 7.80 68.28 22.41
C GLY A 84 6.94 67.08 22.03
N VAL A 85 5.61 67.25 22.01
CA VAL A 85 4.68 66.20 21.56
C VAL A 85 4.92 65.82 20.11
N ARG A 86 5.26 66.78 19.23
CA ARG A 86 5.56 66.51 17.82
C ARG A 86 6.87 65.72 17.67
N GLU A 87 7.88 66.03 18.47
CA GLU A 87 9.16 65.30 18.50
C GLU A 87 8.96 63.87 19.02
N GLU A 88 8.24 63.68 20.12
CA GLU A 88 7.92 62.34 20.66
C GLU A 88 7.11 61.50 19.68
N MET A 89 6.12 62.10 19.01
CA MET A 89 5.34 61.43 17.96
C MET A 89 6.20 61.10 16.73
N GLY A 90 7.22 61.91 16.43
CA GLY A 90 8.22 61.61 15.40
C GLY A 90 9.08 60.40 15.77
N GLN A 91 9.62 60.38 16.99
CA GLN A 91 10.41 59.26 17.50
C GLN A 91 9.61 57.96 17.57
N LEU A 92 8.34 58.03 18.02
CA LEU A 92 7.45 56.87 18.06
C LEU A 92 7.16 56.34 16.66
N ARG A 93 6.98 57.22 15.67
CA ARG A 93 6.81 56.82 14.26
C ARG A 93 8.04 56.11 13.73
N GLU A 94 9.23 56.68 13.94
CA GLU A 94 10.49 56.04 13.52
C GLU A 94 10.71 54.68 14.20
N TYR A 95 10.39 54.56 15.49
CA TYR A 95 10.44 53.28 16.21
C TYR A 95 9.49 52.25 15.61
N MET A 96 8.24 52.64 15.32
CA MET A 96 7.24 51.78 14.71
C MET A 96 7.63 51.34 13.30
N ASP A 97 8.20 52.25 12.50
CA ASP A 97 8.67 51.95 11.15
C ASP A 97 9.83 50.94 11.20
N LYS A 98 10.81 51.18 12.08
CA LYS A 98 11.95 50.26 12.29
C LYS A 98 11.49 48.89 12.80
N HIS A 99 10.60 48.85 13.79
CA HIS A 99 10.05 47.60 14.30
C HIS A 99 9.22 46.86 13.24
N GLY A 100 8.51 47.60 12.37
CA GLY A 100 7.81 47.04 11.23
C GLY A 100 8.76 46.41 10.21
N GLU A 101 9.88 47.06 9.93
CA GLU A 101 10.94 46.52 9.06
C GLU A 101 11.61 45.28 9.67
N ASP A 102 11.97 45.31 10.96
CA ASP A 102 12.58 44.18 11.66
C ASP A 102 11.64 42.96 11.67
N MET A 103 10.34 43.16 11.92
CA MET A 103 9.35 42.09 11.83
C MET A 103 9.21 41.54 10.42
N LYS A 104 9.21 42.41 9.40
CA LYS A 104 9.11 41.99 8.00
C LYS A 104 10.33 41.14 7.61
N GLN A 105 11.53 41.57 7.98
CA GLN A 105 12.77 40.80 7.75
C GLN A 105 12.77 39.47 8.52
N GLY A 106 12.27 39.45 9.76
CA GLY A 106 12.11 38.22 10.54
C GLY A 106 11.13 37.23 9.87
N LEU A 107 10.01 37.73 9.34
CA LEU A 107 9.05 36.91 8.61
C LEU A 107 9.61 36.40 7.27
N ASP A 108 10.34 37.24 6.54
CA ASP A 108 10.97 36.86 5.28
C ASP A 108 12.06 35.80 5.51
N SER A 109 12.93 35.98 6.50
CA SER A 109 13.95 34.99 6.85
C SER A 109 13.36 33.65 7.33
N PHE A 110 12.33 33.69 8.19
CA PHE A 110 11.61 32.48 8.60
C PHE A 110 10.93 31.78 7.42
N ARG A 111 10.30 32.54 6.51
CA ARG A 111 9.70 32.01 5.30
C ARG A 111 10.73 31.33 4.40
N GLU A 112 11.91 31.91 4.24
CA GLU A 112 12.96 31.29 3.45
C GLU A 112 13.53 30.04 4.13
N GLU A 113 13.76 30.07 5.45
CA GLU A 113 14.25 28.91 6.20
C GLU A 113 13.26 27.74 6.13
N THR A 114 11.97 28.02 6.33
CA THR A 114 10.91 27.00 6.20
C THR A 114 10.87 26.43 4.78
N ASN A 115 10.93 27.26 3.74
CA ASN A 115 10.98 26.78 2.36
C ASN A 115 12.20 25.89 2.09
N ARG A 116 13.39 26.28 2.55
CA ARG A 116 14.61 25.45 2.43
C ARG A 116 14.44 24.11 3.14
N ASN A 117 13.87 24.11 4.35
CA ASN A 117 13.61 22.88 5.10
C ASN A 117 12.57 21.98 4.41
N PHE A 118 11.56 22.56 3.73
CA PHE A 118 10.64 21.78 2.93
C PHE A 118 11.30 21.18 1.69
N GLU A 119 12.15 21.94 0.99
CA GLU A 119 12.90 21.45 -0.17
C GLU A 119 13.83 20.29 0.19
N THR A 120 14.54 20.39 1.32
CA THR A 120 15.41 19.31 1.82
C THR A 120 14.60 18.08 2.21
N ALA A 121 13.51 18.26 2.97
CA ALA A 121 12.62 17.16 3.35
C ALA A 121 12.00 16.47 2.12
N GLU A 122 11.61 17.23 1.10
CA GLU A 122 11.12 16.67 -0.16
C GLU A 122 12.20 15.88 -0.91
N ALA A 123 13.44 16.38 -0.94
CA ALA A 123 14.56 15.68 -1.56
C ALA A 123 14.86 14.35 -0.84
N GLU A 124 14.90 14.35 0.49
CA GLU A 124 15.09 13.17 1.31
C GLU A 124 13.95 12.15 1.13
N MET A 125 12.70 12.61 1.12
CA MET A 125 11.53 11.76 0.87
C MET A 125 11.58 11.11 -0.53
N ARG A 126 12.03 11.85 -1.56
CA ARG A 126 12.22 11.29 -2.91
C ARG A 126 13.34 10.25 -2.94
N ALA A 127 14.44 10.48 -2.21
CA ALA A 127 15.53 9.52 -2.10
C ALA A 127 15.07 8.24 -1.38
N GLN A 128 14.44 8.36 -0.22
CA GLN A 128 13.90 7.21 0.53
C GLN A 128 12.90 6.40 -0.30
N LYS A 129 12.01 7.08 -1.04
CA LYS A 129 11.05 6.40 -1.92
C LYS A 129 11.74 5.56 -2.99
N LYS A 130 12.84 6.07 -3.57
CA LYS A 130 13.64 5.34 -4.57
C LYS A 130 14.35 4.14 -3.95
N ASP A 131 14.91 4.30 -2.75
CA ASP A 131 15.58 3.20 -2.04
C ASP A 131 14.59 2.09 -1.65
N ILE A 132 13.38 2.46 -1.22
CA ILE A 132 12.28 1.52 -0.96
C ILE A 132 11.90 0.77 -2.24
N GLU A 133 11.75 1.47 -3.37
CA GLU A 133 11.41 0.83 -4.65
C GLU A 133 12.47 -0.20 -5.09
N ILE A 134 13.75 0.16 -4.98
CA ILE A 134 14.86 -0.76 -5.30
C ILE A 134 14.87 -1.95 -4.33
N LEU A 135 14.65 -1.71 -3.04
CA LEU A 135 14.62 -2.75 -2.02
C LEU A 135 13.46 -3.71 -2.22
N GLU A 136 12.27 -3.21 -2.53
CA GLU A 136 11.09 -4.01 -2.86
C GLU A 136 11.32 -4.86 -4.11
N GLU A 137 11.96 -4.30 -5.13
CA GLU A 137 12.30 -5.04 -6.34
C GLU A 137 13.26 -6.20 -6.03
N ARG A 138 14.36 -5.91 -5.31
CA ARG A 138 15.35 -6.92 -4.93
C ARG A 138 14.75 -7.98 -4.00
N TRP A 139 13.96 -7.57 -3.02
CA TRP A 139 13.28 -8.50 -2.12
C TRP A 139 12.32 -9.41 -2.89
N SER A 140 11.55 -8.85 -3.83
CA SER A 140 10.65 -9.64 -4.66
C SER A 140 11.40 -10.66 -5.51
N THR A 141 12.60 -10.35 -6.02
CA THR A 141 13.38 -11.33 -6.80
C THR A 141 13.99 -12.40 -5.89
N ASP A 142 14.61 -11.99 -4.78
CA ASP A 142 15.30 -12.90 -3.86
C ASP A 142 14.31 -13.89 -3.22
N VAL A 143 13.16 -13.40 -2.74
CA VAL A 143 12.10 -14.26 -2.19
C VAL A 143 11.56 -15.23 -3.24
N GLN A 144 11.37 -14.77 -4.48
CA GLN A 144 10.92 -15.66 -5.56
C GLN A 144 11.94 -16.77 -5.83
N ASP A 145 13.22 -16.43 -5.93
CA ASP A 145 14.27 -17.41 -6.21
C ASP A 145 14.40 -18.42 -5.05
N ILE A 146 14.34 -17.97 -3.79
CA ILE A 146 14.32 -18.85 -2.60
C ILE A 146 13.11 -19.80 -2.63
N ILE A 147 11.91 -19.30 -2.93
CA ILE A 147 10.70 -20.13 -2.99
C ILE A 147 10.83 -21.17 -4.11
N THR A 148 11.32 -20.78 -5.29
CA THR A 148 11.52 -21.74 -6.40
C THR A 148 12.53 -22.82 -6.03
N ALA A 149 13.68 -22.45 -5.47
CA ALA A 149 14.69 -23.41 -5.02
C ALA A 149 14.15 -24.36 -3.95
N SER A 150 13.39 -23.85 -2.97
CA SER A 150 12.79 -24.66 -1.90
C SER A 150 11.78 -25.67 -2.44
N LEU A 151 10.91 -25.26 -3.36
CA LEU A 151 9.93 -26.15 -3.98
C LEU A 151 10.58 -27.19 -4.89
N GLU A 152 11.66 -26.85 -5.60
CA GLU A 152 12.45 -27.84 -6.35
C GLU A 152 13.07 -28.89 -5.43
N GLN A 153 13.64 -28.47 -4.30
CA GLN A 153 14.18 -29.39 -3.30
C GLN A 153 13.08 -30.28 -2.72
N GLN A 154 11.91 -29.72 -2.40
CA GLN A 154 10.77 -30.48 -1.93
C GLN A 154 10.33 -31.55 -2.94
N THR A 155 10.28 -31.21 -4.23
CA THR A 155 9.95 -32.15 -5.30
C THR A 155 10.99 -33.27 -5.40
N LYS A 156 12.29 -32.91 -5.38
CA LYS A 156 13.40 -33.89 -5.37
C LYS A 156 13.35 -34.83 -4.16
N LEU A 157 12.99 -34.30 -2.99
CA LEU A 157 12.85 -35.09 -1.77
C LEU A 157 11.64 -36.04 -1.84
N GLN A 158 10.51 -35.56 -2.35
CA GLN A 158 9.32 -36.40 -2.57
C GLN A 158 9.62 -37.54 -3.56
N ASP A 159 10.34 -37.26 -4.65
CA ASP A 159 10.76 -38.27 -5.61
C ASP A 159 11.70 -39.31 -4.97
N LYS A 160 12.70 -38.86 -4.20
CA LYS A 160 13.61 -39.76 -3.47
C LYS A 160 12.86 -40.63 -2.46
N LEU A 161 11.92 -40.04 -1.73
CA LEU A 161 11.11 -40.75 -0.74
C LEU A 161 10.23 -41.81 -1.41
N SER A 162 9.57 -41.46 -2.51
CA SER A 162 8.77 -42.41 -3.30
C SER A 162 9.64 -43.55 -3.86
N ASP A 163 10.85 -43.24 -4.33
CA ASP A 163 11.77 -44.25 -4.84
C ASP A 163 12.26 -45.20 -3.72
N ILE A 164 12.66 -44.67 -2.56
CA ILE A 164 13.04 -45.46 -1.37
C ILE A 164 11.88 -46.33 -0.90
N GLU A 165 10.68 -45.76 -0.76
CA GLU A 165 9.47 -46.47 -0.36
C GLU A 165 9.13 -47.57 -1.38
N GLY A 166 9.26 -47.26 -2.66
CA GLY A 166 9.13 -48.20 -3.77
C GLY A 166 10.13 -49.36 -3.67
N ARG A 167 11.41 -49.08 -3.37
CA ARG A 167 12.46 -50.11 -3.18
C ARG A 167 12.17 -51.00 -1.98
N SER A 168 11.79 -50.39 -0.85
CA SER A 168 11.49 -51.09 0.39
C SER A 168 10.29 -52.04 0.24
N ARG A 169 9.29 -51.66 -0.57
CA ARG A 169 8.08 -52.47 -0.79
C ARG A 169 8.14 -53.39 -2.01
N ARG A 170 9.29 -53.57 -2.67
CA ARG A 170 9.41 -54.39 -3.91
C ARG A 170 8.98 -55.84 -3.74
N ASN A 171 9.19 -56.38 -2.54
CA ASN A 171 8.85 -57.74 -2.17
C ASN A 171 7.43 -57.88 -1.60
N ASN A 172 6.72 -56.75 -1.45
CA ASN A 172 5.38 -56.76 -0.89
C ASN A 172 4.33 -56.93 -2.00
N VAL A 173 3.37 -57.81 -1.77
CA VAL A 173 2.18 -58.01 -2.59
C VAL A 173 0.95 -57.71 -1.75
N ARG A 174 -0.04 -57.06 -2.35
CA ARG A 174 -1.30 -56.72 -1.71
C ARG A 174 -2.45 -57.45 -2.37
N ILE A 175 -3.11 -58.30 -1.61
CA ILE A 175 -4.21 -59.17 -2.04
C ILE A 175 -5.53 -58.55 -1.57
N TRP A 176 -6.49 -58.41 -2.48
CA TRP A 176 -7.78 -57.78 -2.22
C TRP A 176 -8.93 -58.76 -2.42
N GLY A 177 -10.02 -58.60 -1.66
CA GLY A 177 -11.27 -59.34 -1.87
C GLY A 177 -11.48 -60.59 -1.02
N LEU A 178 -10.56 -60.88 -0.10
CA LEU A 178 -10.68 -61.99 0.85
C LEU A 178 -11.55 -61.57 2.04
N LYS A 179 -12.62 -62.33 2.34
CA LYS A 179 -13.50 -62.07 3.50
C LYS A 179 -12.69 -62.00 4.79
N GLU A 180 -13.05 -61.10 5.70
CA GLU A 180 -12.41 -61.01 7.03
C GLU A 180 -12.61 -62.35 7.78
N GLY A 181 -11.55 -62.84 8.44
CA GLY A 181 -11.61 -64.06 9.26
C GLY A 181 -11.41 -65.39 8.52
N ILE A 182 -11.32 -65.40 7.18
CA ILE A 182 -11.08 -66.63 6.40
C ILE A 182 -9.70 -67.26 6.65
N GLU A 183 -8.77 -66.48 7.21
CA GLU A 183 -7.38 -66.89 7.37
C GLU A 183 -7.15 -67.89 8.51
N GLY A 184 -8.08 -67.97 9.47
CA GLY A 184 -7.88 -68.71 10.71
C GLY A 184 -6.75 -68.13 11.56
N ASP A 185 -5.97 -69.00 12.20
CA ASP A 185 -4.94 -68.62 13.18
C ASP A 185 -3.65 -68.06 12.53
N SER A 186 -3.34 -68.46 11.29
CA SER A 186 -2.10 -68.07 10.60
C SER A 186 -2.38 -67.58 9.17
N VAL A 187 -2.28 -66.26 9.00
CA VAL A 187 -2.42 -65.59 7.70
C VAL A 187 -1.37 -66.09 6.69
N SER A 188 -0.14 -66.33 7.15
CA SER A 188 0.96 -66.79 6.29
C SER A 188 0.68 -68.17 5.70
N GLU A 189 0.20 -69.12 6.52
CA GLU A 189 -0.14 -70.46 6.05
C GLU A 189 -1.35 -70.45 5.11
N TYR A 190 -2.37 -69.66 5.44
CA TYR A 190 -3.53 -69.50 4.56
C TYR A 190 -3.12 -68.99 3.19
N ILE A 191 -2.28 -67.95 3.11
CA ILE A 191 -1.77 -67.42 1.85
C ILE A 191 -0.92 -68.46 1.11
N ASN A 192 -0.09 -69.23 1.82
CA ASN A 192 0.71 -70.28 1.21
C ASN A 192 -0.19 -71.31 0.51
N ARG A 193 -1.18 -71.85 1.22
CA ARG A 193 -2.17 -72.80 0.66
C ARG A 193 -2.96 -72.18 -0.49
N LEU A 194 -3.38 -70.92 -0.36
CA LEU A 194 -4.15 -70.22 -1.37
C LEU A 194 -3.37 -70.07 -2.68
N ILE A 195 -2.10 -69.68 -2.60
CA ILE A 195 -1.25 -69.51 -3.79
C ILE A 195 -1.03 -70.85 -4.49
N HIS A 196 -0.68 -71.91 -3.77
CA HIS A 196 -0.48 -73.24 -4.38
C HIS A 196 -1.77 -73.76 -5.04
N LYS A 197 -2.91 -73.64 -4.36
CA LYS A 197 -4.21 -74.12 -4.85
C LYS A 197 -4.70 -73.33 -6.07
N GLU A 198 -4.77 -72.01 -5.97
CA GLU A 198 -5.43 -71.16 -6.98
C GLU A 198 -4.52 -70.86 -8.18
N LEU A 199 -3.18 -70.92 -7.99
CA LEU A 199 -2.22 -70.69 -9.08
C LEU A 199 -1.65 -71.99 -9.65
N GLY A 200 -2.00 -73.14 -9.09
CA GLY A 200 -1.51 -74.45 -9.54
C GLY A 200 0.02 -74.56 -9.48
N MET A 201 0.65 -73.93 -8.48
CA MET A 201 2.10 -74.03 -8.30
C MET A 201 2.45 -75.34 -7.60
N SER A 202 3.48 -76.04 -8.08
CA SER A 202 3.98 -77.24 -7.40
C SER A 202 4.28 -76.93 -5.93
N GLU A 203 3.89 -77.84 -5.04
CA GLU A 203 4.14 -77.74 -3.60
C GLU A 203 5.65 -77.73 -3.28
N ASP A 204 6.48 -78.18 -4.22
CA ASP A 204 7.95 -78.12 -4.11
C ASP A 204 8.50 -76.68 -4.09
N ILE A 205 7.75 -75.72 -4.66
CA ILE A 205 8.17 -74.32 -4.71
C ILE A 205 7.89 -73.66 -3.36
N LYS A 206 8.91 -73.55 -2.52
CA LYS A 206 8.81 -72.81 -1.26
C LYS A 206 8.61 -71.31 -1.53
N LEU A 207 7.46 -70.78 -1.12
CA LEU A 207 7.15 -69.36 -1.28
C LEU A 207 7.98 -68.44 -0.38
N GLU A 208 8.57 -68.96 0.70
CA GLU A 208 9.41 -68.23 1.65
C GLU A 208 8.78 -66.88 2.07
N ILE A 209 7.56 -66.92 2.59
CA ILE A 209 6.85 -65.73 3.07
C ILE A 209 7.47 -65.28 4.39
N GLN A 210 8.07 -64.08 4.40
CA GLN A 210 8.66 -63.50 5.61
C GLN A 210 7.59 -63.00 6.58
N ARG A 211 6.52 -62.38 6.05
CA ARG A 211 5.42 -61.84 6.86
C ARG A 211 4.15 -61.74 6.03
N ALA A 212 3.02 -62.18 6.58
CA ALA A 212 1.70 -61.90 6.03
C ALA A 212 0.77 -61.36 7.12
N HIS A 213 0.02 -60.30 6.82
CA HIS A 213 -0.92 -59.68 7.76
C HIS A 213 -1.99 -58.87 7.02
N ARG A 214 -3.15 -58.69 7.66
CA ARG A 214 -4.15 -57.71 7.22
C ARG A 214 -3.60 -56.30 7.35
N ALA A 215 -3.98 -55.42 6.43
CA ALA A 215 -3.67 -54.00 6.54
C ALA A 215 -4.17 -53.43 7.88
N LEU A 216 -3.37 -52.57 8.51
CA LEU A 216 -3.64 -51.92 9.80
C LEU A 216 -4.72 -50.84 9.68
N ALA A 217 -5.92 -51.22 9.22
CA ALA A 217 -7.12 -50.41 9.22
C ALA A 217 -8.13 -51.00 10.22
N LEU A 218 -9.02 -50.15 10.74
CA LEU A 218 -10.16 -50.58 11.55
C LEU A 218 -10.94 -51.69 10.82
N ASN A 219 -11.42 -52.67 11.58
CA ASN A 219 -12.17 -53.79 11.01
C ASN A 219 -13.43 -53.22 10.31
N PRO A 220 -13.58 -53.41 8.98
CA PRO A 220 -14.74 -52.91 8.27
C PRO A 220 -16.01 -53.61 8.78
N GLN A 221 -17.14 -52.90 8.73
CA GLN A 221 -18.45 -53.54 8.91
C GLN A 221 -18.67 -54.63 7.84
N PRO A 222 -19.50 -55.65 8.10
CA PRO A 222 -19.68 -56.80 7.20
C PRO A 222 -20.06 -56.44 5.76
N ASP A 223 -20.73 -55.30 5.57
CA ASP A 223 -21.18 -54.78 4.27
C ASP A 223 -20.13 -53.94 3.53
N LYS A 224 -19.02 -53.60 4.18
CA LYS A 224 -17.92 -52.83 3.58
C LYS A 224 -16.85 -53.73 2.97
N PHE A 225 -16.06 -53.17 2.05
CA PHE A 225 -14.96 -53.91 1.41
C PHE A 225 -13.96 -54.44 2.44
N PRO A 226 -13.59 -55.74 2.38
CA PRO A 226 -12.67 -56.33 3.33
C PRO A 226 -11.26 -55.74 3.19
N ARG A 227 -10.50 -55.73 4.29
CA ARG A 227 -9.12 -55.23 4.30
C ARG A 227 -8.23 -56.13 3.45
N ALA A 228 -7.31 -55.49 2.76
CA ALA A 228 -6.31 -56.21 1.99
C ALA A 228 -5.33 -56.96 2.91
N ILE A 229 -4.83 -58.09 2.43
CA ILE A 229 -3.69 -58.79 3.05
C ILE A 229 -2.41 -58.29 2.38
N ILE A 230 -1.42 -57.94 3.18
CA ILE A 230 -0.07 -57.56 2.76
C ILE A 230 0.85 -58.73 3.03
N VAL A 231 1.48 -59.25 1.97
CA VAL A 231 2.38 -60.39 1.99
C VAL A 231 3.77 -59.93 1.57
N ASN A 232 4.78 -60.16 2.40
CA ASN A 232 6.18 -59.90 2.11
C ASN A 232 6.90 -61.23 1.82
N PHE A 233 7.45 -61.35 0.61
CA PHE A 233 8.23 -62.50 0.17
C PHE A 233 9.72 -62.28 0.47
N LEU A 234 10.43 -63.33 0.89
CA LEU A 234 11.87 -63.24 1.12
C LEU A 234 12.64 -62.99 -0.18
N ARG A 235 12.29 -63.72 -1.25
CA ARG A 235 12.93 -63.62 -2.57
C ARG A 235 12.07 -62.87 -3.59
N PHE A 236 12.67 -61.91 -4.27
CA PHE A 236 12.02 -61.13 -5.32
C PHE A 236 11.58 -62.00 -6.53
N GLU A 237 12.38 -62.99 -6.89
CA GLU A 237 12.13 -63.87 -8.04
C GLU A 237 10.84 -64.70 -7.87
N VAL A 238 10.67 -65.27 -6.67
CA VAL A 238 9.48 -66.04 -6.29
C VAL A 238 8.25 -65.14 -6.38
N LYS A 239 8.32 -63.93 -5.81
CA LYS A 239 7.24 -62.95 -5.89
C LYS A 239 6.87 -62.58 -7.33
N GLU A 240 7.86 -62.36 -8.20
CA GLU A 240 7.60 -62.06 -9.61
C GLU A 240 6.95 -63.25 -10.34
N ASN A 241 7.36 -64.48 -10.03
CA ASN A 241 6.73 -65.67 -10.60
C ASN A 241 5.27 -65.81 -10.16
N VAL A 242 4.99 -65.58 -8.87
CA VAL A 242 3.61 -65.54 -8.31
C VAL A 242 2.76 -64.46 -8.99
N ILE A 243 3.28 -63.25 -9.20
CA ILE A 243 2.52 -62.21 -9.89
C ILE A 243 2.28 -62.57 -11.37
N LYS A 244 3.29 -63.11 -12.06
CA LYS A 244 3.17 -63.48 -13.48
C LYS A 244 2.14 -64.59 -13.70
N THR A 245 2.14 -65.60 -12.85
CA THR A 245 1.14 -66.68 -12.87
C THR A 245 -0.25 -66.15 -12.52
N ALA A 246 -0.37 -65.30 -11.49
CA ALA A 246 -1.64 -64.67 -11.10
C ALA A 246 -2.22 -63.70 -12.13
N TRP A 247 -1.42 -63.20 -13.07
CA TRP A 247 -1.92 -62.41 -14.20
C TRP A 247 -2.38 -63.26 -15.37
N ARG A 248 -1.93 -64.52 -15.47
CA ARG A 248 -2.38 -65.48 -16.49
C ARG A 248 -3.62 -66.23 -16.05
N THR A 249 -3.68 -66.58 -14.76
CA THR A 249 -4.77 -67.35 -14.16
C THR A 249 -5.75 -66.42 -13.45
N VAL A 250 -7.05 -66.60 -13.67
CA VAL A 250 -8.06 -65.85 -12.92
C VAL A 250 -8.21 -66.51 -11.54
N MET A 251 -7.76 -65.84 -10.48
CA MET A 251 -7.96 -66.31 -9.11
C MET A 251 -9.38 -65.98 -8.64
N GLU A 252 -10.17 -67.01 -8.34
CA GLU A 252 -11.53 -66.87 -7.79
C GLU A 252 -11.62 -67.59 -6.45
N VAL A 253 -11.75 -66.80 -5.38
CA VAL A 253 -11.89 -67.32 -4.02
C VAL A 253 -13.33 -67.11 -3.60
N GLU A 254 -14.06 -68.20 -3.36
CA GLU A 254 -15.49 -68.19 -2.98
C GLU A 254 -16.38 -67.33 -3.92
N GLY A 255 -16.17 -67.44 -5.23
CA GLY A 255 -16.93 -66.69 -6.24
C GLY A 255 -16.60 -65.19 -6.34
N ARG A 256 -15.55 -64.71 -5.65
CA ARG A 256 -15.01 -63.34 -5.83
C ARG A 256 -13.64 -63.36 -6.48
N ARG A 257 -13.48 -62.55 -7.53
CA ARG A 257 -12.21 -62.35 -8.22
C ARG A 257 -11.22 -61.60 -7.31
N VAL A 258 -10.12 -62.28 -6.99
CA VAL A 258 -9.00 -61.72 -6.24
C VAL A 258 -8.01 -61.13 -7.23
N ALA A 259 -7.68 -59.84 -7.10
CA ALA A 259 -6.81 -59.15 -8.06
C ALA A 259 -5.74 -58.30 -7.40
N ALA A 260 -4.48 -58.52 -7.79
CA ALA A 260 -3.36 -57.64 -7.49
C ALA A 260 -3.35 -56.45 -8.47
N LYS A 261 -4.05 -55.35 -8.15
CA LYS A 261 -4.16 -54.16 -9.01
C LYS A 261 -3.26 -53.02 -8.56
N ARG A 262 -2.43 -52.50 -9.48
CA ARG A 262 -1.77 -51.18 -9.34
C ARG A 262 -2.69 -50.09 -9.89
N ARG A 263 -3.17 -49.17 -9.04
CA ARG A 263 -4.22 -48.19 -9.39
C ARG A 263 -3.71 -46.91 -10.08
N LYS A 264 -2.47 -46.47 -9.84
CA LYS A 264 -1.93 -45.14 -10.25
C LYS A 264 -2.12 -44.82 -11.75
N TYR A 265 -1.92 -45.80 -12.63
CA TYR A 265 -1.96 -45.60 -14.09
C TYR A 265 -3.16 -46.28 -14.78
N VAL A 266 -4.21 -46.68 -14.06
CA VAL A 266 -5.28 -47.54 -14.64
C VAL A 266 -5.97 -46.86 -15.83
N GLY A 267 -6.32 -45.57 -15.71
CA GLY A 267 -6.95 -44.81 -16.80
C GLY A 267 -6.04 -44.70 -18.02
N LEU A 268 -4.77 -44.35 -17.81
CA LEU A 268 -3.78 -44.20 -18.88
C LEU A 268 -3.47 -45.53 -19.57
N LYS A 269 -3.36 -46.62 -18.82
CA LYS A 269 -3.15 -47.96 -19.36
C LYS A 269 -4.30 -48.43 -20.24
N ARG A 270 -5.54 -48.04 -19.92
CA ARG A 270 -6.71 -48.35 -20.77
C ARG A 270 -6.52 -47.70 -22.14
N ILE A 271 -6.22 -46.41 -22.16
CA ILE A 271 -5.99 -45.66 -23.40
C ILE A 271 -4.81 -46.23 -24.20
N LEU A 272 -3.69 -46.56 -23.54
CA LEU A 272 -2.53 -47.18 -24.20
C LEU A 272 -2.87 -48.54 -24.81
N LYS A 273 -3.70 -49.34 -24.13
CA LYS A 273 -4.16 -50.64 -24.62
C LYS A 273 -5.10 -50.46 -25.82
N ASP A 274 -6.04 -49.52 -25.75
CA ASP A 274 -6.98 -49.21 -26.83
C ASP A 274 -6.24 -48.73 -28.09
N LYS A 275 -5.11 -48.04 -27.93
CA LYS A 275 -4.23 -47.60 -29.02
C LYS A 275 -3.19 -48.64 -29.46
N GLY A 276 -3.17 -49.83 -28.85
CA GLY A 276 -2.24 -50.90 -29.22
C GLY A 276 -0.77 -50.64 -28.87
N ILE A 277 -0.48 -49.73 -27.94
CA ILE A 277 0.88 -49.33 -27.61
C ILE A 277 1.43 -50.21 -26.49
N ARG A 278 2.66 -50.69 -26.67
CA ARG A 278 3.33 -51.48 -25.63
C ARG A 278 3.73 -50.58 -24.47
N PHE A 279 3.43 -51.04 -23.26
CA PHE A 279 3.83 -50.37 -22.04
C PHE A 279 4.27 -51.37 -20.98
N GLN A 280 5.13 -50.91 -20.08
CA GLN A 280 5.52 -51.61 -18.87
C GLN A 280 5.30 -50.68 -17.68
N SER A 281 5.08 -51.23 -16.50
CA SER A 281 5.07 -50.42 -15.26
C SER A 281 6.09 -50.93 -14.28
N PRO A 282 7.37 -50.56 -14.45
CA PRO A 282 8.38 -50.83 -13.44
C PRO A 282 8.06 -50.02 -12.17
N MET A 283 7.92 -50.70 -11.03
CA MET A 283 7.68 -50.06 -9.72
C MET A 283 6.53 -49.02 -9.77
N ASP A 284 6.82 -47.75 -9.47
CA ASP A 284 5.84 -46.66 -9.48
C ASP A 284 5.88 -45.79 -10.75
N THR A 285 6.60 -46.26 -11.78
CA THR A 285 6.75 -45.59 -13.07
C THR A 285 5.96 -46.28 -14.17
N LEU A 286 5.61 -45.54 -15.21
CA LEU A 286 5.01 -46.03 -16.44
C LEU A 286 6.01 -45.85 -17.59
N ARG A 287 6.53 -46.95 -18.11
CA ARG A 287 7.36 -46.97 -19.31
C ARG A 287 6.46 -47.20 -20.52
N VAL A 288 6.52 -46.32 -21.50
CA VAL A 288 5.74 -46.44 -22.74
C VAL A 288 6.70 -46.48 -23.92
N TYR A 289 6.47 -47.44 -24.82
CA TYR A 289 7.25 -47.62 -26.03
C TYR A 289 6.55 -46.90 -27.18
N TRP A 290 6.90 -45.64 -27.39
CA TRP A 290 6.39 -44.87 -28.53
C TRP A 290 7.16 -45.22 -29.80
N ASN A 291 6.61 -44.81 -30.94
CA ASN A 291 7.28 -44.95 -32.24
C ASN A 291 8.59 -44.13 -32.31
N GLU A 292 8.63 -43.00 -31.61
CA GLU A 292 9.78 -42.08 -31.53
C GLU A 292 10.87 -42.55 -30.54
N GLY A 293 10.53 -43.49 -29.65
CA GLY A 293 11.43 -43.93 -28.59
C GLY A 293 10.71 -44.34 -27.31
N THR A 294 11.48 -44.86 -26.37
CA THR A 294 10.94 -45.31 -25.08
C THR A 294 10.95 -44.16 -24.07
N MET A 295 9.79 -43.80 -23.53
CA MET A 295 9.67 -42.77 -22.49
C MET A 295 9.30 -43.39 -21.14
N LEU A 296 9.89 -42.85 -20.08
CA LEU A 296 9.62 -43.24 -18.70
C LEU A 296 8.91 -42.10 -17.96
N TYR A 297 7.68 -42.34 -17.53
CA TYR A 297 6.88 -41.40 -16.77
C TYR A 297 6.90 -41.78 -15.29
N ARG A 298 7.25 -40.81 -14.44
CA ARG A 298 7.26 -40.97 -12.97
C ARG A 298 5.93 -40.53 -12.34
N SER A 299 5.22 -39.63 -13.01
CA SER A 299 3.90 -39.13 -12.62
C SER A 299 2.83 -39.53 -13.64
N ALA A 300 1.63 -39.79 -13.13
CA ALA A 300 0.44 -39.96 -13.97
C ALA A 300 0.13 -38.67 -14.75
N GLN A 301 0.41 -37.50 -14.17
CA GLN A 301 0.22 -36.21 -14.84
C GLN A 301 1.14 -36.06 -16.05
N ASP A 302 2.42 -36.41 -15.92
CA ASP A 302 3.41 -36.27 -17.01
C ASP A 302 3.02 -37.18 -18.18
N ALA A 303 2.60 -38.41 -17.88
CA ALA A 303 2.08 -39.35 -18.87
C ALA A 303 0.81 -38.80 -19.54
N ALA A 304 -0.13 -38.27 -18.76
CA ALA A 304 -1.36 -37.67 -19.27
C ALA A 304 -1.07 -36.48 -20.21
N ARG A 305 -0.17 -35.58 -19.82
CA ARG A 305 0.26 -34.44 -20.66
C ARG A 305 0.89 -34.91 -21.97
N ALA A 306 1.80 -35.90 -21.91
CA ALA A 306 2.44 -36.44 -23.11
C ALA A 306 1.44 -37.14 -24.06
N MET A 307 0.38 -37.74 -23.52
CA MET A 307 -0.71 -38.33 -24.30
C MET A 307 -1.64 -37.27 -24.89
N ARG A 308 -1.95 -36.19 -24.16
CA ARG A 308 -2.72 -35.03 -24.66
C ARG A 308 -1.98 -34.28 -25.76
N GLN A 309 -0.67 -34.07 -25.62
CA GLN A 309 0.16 -33.45 -26.66
C GLN A 309 0.13 -34.24 -27.98
N ARG A 310 -0.13 -35.55 -27.91
CA ARG A 310 -0.29 -36.43 -29.07
C ARG A 310 -1.75 -36.55 -29.55
N GLY A 311 -2.64 -35.70 -29.04
CA GLY A 311 -4.03 -35.59 -29.47
C GLY A 311 -4.98 -36.64 -28.88
N TRP A 312 -4.63 -37.32 -27.78
CA TRP A 312 -5.51 -38.30 -27.16
C TRP A 312 -6.32 -37.71 -26.01
N GLN A 313 -7.59 -38.07 -25.96
CA GLN A 313 -8.47 -37.73 -24.84
C GLN A 313 -8.07 -38.55 -23.61
N VAL A 314 -7.55 -37.87 -22.60
CA VAL A 314 -7.22 -38.44 -21.30
C VAL A 314 -8.20 -37.84 -20.27
N PRO A 315 -8.96 -38.65 -19.51
CA PRO A 315 -9.86 -38.15 -18.48
C PRO A 315 -9.12 -37.31 -17.44
N ASP A 316 -9.69 -36.17 -17.07
CA ASP A 316 -9.09 -35.30 -16.06
C ASP A 316 -8.94 -36.04 -14.72
N SER A 317 -7.69 -36.25 -14.32
CA SER A 317 -7.37 -36.75 -12.99
C SER A 317 -7.60 -35.62 -11.97
N ARG A 318 -8.18 -35.91 -10.80
CA ARG A 318 -8.25 -34.94 -9.67
C ARG A 318 -6.87 -34.40 -9.25
N GLU A 319 -5.80 -35.04 -9.69
CA GLU A 319 -4.42 -34.61 -9.48
C GLU A 319 -4.00 -33.44 -10.40
N GLU A 320 -4.82 -32.96 -11.33
CA GLU A 320 -4.43 -31.95 -12.34
C GLU A 320 -4.26 -30.52 -11.86
N ARG A 321 -4.22 -30.30 -10.55
CA ARG A 321 -3.87 -28.98 -10.04
C ARG A 321 -2.42 -28.68 -10.43
N PRO A 322 -2.16 -27.54 -11.11
CA PRO A 322 -0.79 -27.16 -11.44
C PRO A 322 0.01 -27.11 -10.14
N THR A 323 1.21 -27.69 -10.19
CA THR A 323 2.09 -27.70 -9.02
C THR A 323 2.37 -26.26 -8.58
N LEU A 324 2.71 -26.06 -7.31
CA LEU A 324 3.05 -24.72 -6.81
C LEU A 324 4.15 -24.05 -7.65
N LEU A 325 5.13 -24.84 -8.12
CA LEU A 325 6.15 -24.40 -9.06
C LEU A 325 5.55 -23.88 -10.38
N GLN A 326 4.69 -24.64 -11.03
CA GLN A 326 4.05 -24.22 -12.29
C GLN A 326 3.21 -22.95 -12.11
N ARG A 327 2.53 -22.82 -10.96
CA ARG A 327 1.75 -21.62 -10.61
C ARG A 327 2.66 -20.40 -10.41
N LEU A 328 3.80 -20.58 -9.74
CA LEU A 328 4.80 -19.54 -9.54
C LEU A 328 5.48 -19.13 -10.85
N GLU A 329 5.84 -20.09 -11.70
CA GLU A 329 6.40 -19.81 -13.03
C GLU A 329 5.41 -19.03 -13.91
N ALA A 330 4.14 -19.41 -13.90
CA ALA A 330 3.09 -18.70 -14.59
C ALA A 330 2.95 -17.26 -14.05
N ALA A 331 2.92 -17.09 -12.72
CA ALA A 331 2.90 -15.77 -12.10
C ALA A 331 4.14 -14.94 -12.48
N ARG A 332 5.34 -15.54 -12.54
CA ARG A 332 6.59 -14.88 -12.94
C ARG A 332 6.55 -14.35 -14.38
N LYS A 333 5.83 -15.03 -15.29
CA LYS A 333 5.61 -14.54 -16.67
C LYS A 333 4.69 -13.32 -16.68
N TRP A 334 3.60 -13.36 -15.92
CA TRP A 334 2.65 -12.24 -15.81
C TRP A 334 3.27 -11.00 -15.16
N THR A 335 4.06 -11.17 -14.10
CA THR A 335 4.74 -10.05 -13.42
C THR A 335 5.75 -9.35 -14.35
N ARG A 336 6.47 -10.10 -15.19
CA ARG A 336 7.39 -9.54 -16.21
C ARG A 336 6.67 -8.79 -17.32
N LEU A 337 5.55 -9.31 -17.82
CA LEU A 337 4.73 -8.65 -18.85
C LEU A 337 4.17 -7.31 -18.33
N ARG A 338 3.61 -7.29 -17.13
CA ARG A 338 3.08 -6.07 -16.50
C ARG A 338 4.15 -5.01 -16.20
N ARG A 339 5.41 -5.43 -16.04
CA ARG A 339 6.57 -4.53 -15.85
C ARG A 339 7.01 -3.88 -17.17
N ARG A 340 6.98 -4.62 -18.29
CA ARG A 340 7.22 -4.05 -19.64
C ARG A 340 6.18 -3.02 -20.03
N GLU A 341 4.90 -3.33 -19.87
CA GLU A 341 3.81 -2.41 -20.20
C GLU A 341 3.84 -1.11 -19.38
N ARG A 342 4.31 -1.17 -18.11
CA ARG A 342 4.50 0.03 -17.29
C ARG A 342 5.73 0.86 -17.67
N GLY A 343 6.78 0.23 -18.19
CA GLY A 343 7.96 0.93 -18.72
C GLY A 343 7.63 1.71 -19.99
N ASP A 344 6.91 1.09 -20.93
CA ASP A 344 6.57 1.69 -22.23
C ASP A 344 5.53 2.83 -22.09
N ASN A 345 4.60 2.73 -21.13
CA ASN A 345 3.63 3.81 -20.85
C ASN A 345 4.23 5.03 -20.15
N ASN A 346 5.42 4.92 -19.55
CA ASN A 346 6.09 6.06 -18.92
C ASN A 346 6.93 6.86 -19.95
N GLU A 347 7.55 6.20 -20.94
CA GLU A 347 8.25 6.88 -22.04
C GLU A 347 7.32 7.66 -22.97
N THR A 348 6.10 7.15 -23.20
CA THR A 348 5.10 7.83 -24.04
C THR A 348 4.54 9.09 -23.38
N ARG A 349 4.29 9.08 -22.06
CA ARG A 349 3.87 10.27 -21.30
C ARG A 349 4.94 11.36 -21.23
N VAL A 350 6.21 11.00 -21.04
CA VAL A 350 7.31 11.98 -21.00
C VAL A 350 7.54 12.64 -22.37
N ARG A 351 7.21 11.97 -23.48
CA ARG A 351 7.26 12.56 -24.82
C ARG A 351 6.07 13.48 -25.13
N GLU A 352 4.87 13.15 -24.66
CA GLU A 352 3.69 14.03 -24.81
C GLU A 352 3.82 15.33 -23.99
N ASP A 353 4.38 15.28 -22.78
CA ASP A 353 4.57 16.48 -21.95
C ASP A 353 5.65 17.42 -22.51
N ARG A 354 6.67 16.91 -23.24
CA ARG A 354 7.64 17.77 -23.94
C ARG A 354 7.04 18.51 -25.14
N HIS A 355 6.01 17.97 -25.78
CA HIS A 355 5.37 18.65 -26.91
C HIS A 355 4.36 19.72 -26.50
N ARG A 356 3.89 19.73 -25.24
CA ARG A 356 2.96 20.77 -24.75
C ARG A 356 3.62 22.05 -24.24
N ILE A 357 4.94 22.07 -24.02
CA ILE A 357 5.65 23.22 -23.42
C ILE A 357 6.27 24.14 -24.51
N GLY A 358 6.20 23.77 -25.79
CA GLY A 358 6.84 24.52 -26.89
C GLY A 358 5.92 25.33 -27.81
N GLY A 359 4.66 25.59 -27.44
CA GLY A 359 3.69 26.24 -28.33
C GLY A 359 2.79 27.22 -27.62
N ALA A 360 3.34 28.35 -27.19
CA ALA A 360 2.58 29.52 -26.75
C ALA A 360 3.46 30.77 -26.92
N ASP A 361 3.73 31.14 -28.18
CA ASP A 361 4.12 32.49 -28.58
C ASP A 361 3.62 32.69 -30.02
N GLU A 362 2.41 33.24 -30.14
CA GLU A 362 1.92 34.04 -31.28
C GLU A 362 0.81 34.97 -30.81
#